data_AF-I6UPG4-F1
#
_entry.id   AF-I6UPG4-F1
#
_cell.length_a   1.000
_cell.length_b   1.000
_cell.length_c   1.000
_cell.angle_alpha   90.00
_cell.angle_beta   90.00
_cell.angle_gamma   90.00
#
_symmetry.space_group_name_H-M   'P 1'
#
loop_
_entity.id
_entity.type
_entity.pdbx_description
1 polymer ?
#
loop_
_entity_poly.entity_id
_entity_poly.type
_entity_poly.pdbx_seq_one_letter_code
_entity_poly.pdbx_strand_id
1 'polypeptide(L)'
;MIRILGEIEEKMNELKMDGFNPDIILFGREAYNFLSNLLKKEMEEEGPFTHVSNIKIEILEELGGDAVVIDSKVLGLVPGAAKRIKIIK
;
A
#
# COMPACT_ATOMS: atom_id res chain seq x y z
N MET A 1 5.68 4.97 -12.01
CA MET A 1 4.37 4.81 -11.34
C MET A 1 3.68 3.49 -11.68
N ILE A 2 3.57 3.12 -12.97
CA ILE A 2 2.91 1.87 -13.44
C ILE A 2 3.30 0.61 -12.64
N ARG A 3 4.59 0.43 -12.33
CA ARG A 3 5.06 -0.75 -11.58
C ARG A 3 4.48 -0.84 -10.16
N ILE A 4 4.45 0.27 -9.41
CA ILE A 4 4.01 0.25 -8.00
C ILE A 4 2.50 0.05 -7.91
N LEU A 5 1.73 0.76 -8.74
CA LEU A 5 0.28 0.58 -8.76
C LEU A 5 -0.09 -0.85 -9.18
N GLY A 6 0.61 -1.41 -10.17
CA GLY A 6 0.43 -2.80 -10.59
C GLY A 6 0.74 -3.80 -9.47
N GLU A 7 1.85 -3.62 -8.74
CA GLU A 7 2.20 -4.50 -7.61
C GLU A 7 1.18 -4.38 -6.46
N ILE A 8 0.64 -3.19 -6.20
CA ILE A 8 -0.44 -3.00 -5.22
C ILE A 8 -1.71 -3.73 -5.66
N GLU A 9 -2.14 -3.55 -6.91
CA GLU A 9 -3.31 -4.22 -7.47
C GLU A 9 -3.16 -5.74 -7.47
N GLU A 10 -1.97 -6.26 -7.80
CA GLU A 10 -1.66 -7.68 -7.72
C GLU A 10 -1.88 -8.23 -6.30
N LYS A 11 -1.33 -7.57 -5.27
CA LYS A 11 -1.50 -8.01 -3.87
C LYS A 11 -2.92 -7.83 -3.35
N MET A 12 -3.62 -6.79 -3.78
CA MET A 12 -5.04 -6.65 -3.48
C MET A 12 -5.87 -7.80 -4.08
N ASN A 13 -5.57 -8.20 -5.32
CA ASN A 13 -6.26 -9.30 -5.98
C ASN A 13 -5.93 -10.65 -5.33
N GLU A 14 -4.68 -10.89 -4.94
CA GLU A 14 -4.30 -12.07 -4.15
C GLU A 14 -5.13 -12.17 -2.86
N LEU A 15 -5.22 -11.07 -2.08
CA LEU A 15 -6.03 -11.04 -0.86
C LEU A 15 -7.51 -11.30 -1.15
N LYS A 16 -8.07 -10.70 -2.21
CA LYS A 16 -9.47 -10.93 -2.61
C LYS A 16 -9.73 -12.39 -3.01
N MET A 17 -8.80 -13.03 -3.73
CA MET A 17 -8.90 -14.45 -4.09
C MET A 17 -8.83 -15.36 -2.86
N ASP A 18 -8.04 -14.97 -1.86
CA ASP A 18 -7.94 -15.63 -0.56
C ASP A 18 -9.17 -15.36 0.35
N GLY A 19 -10.15 -14.56 -0.09
CA GLY A 19 -11.40 -14.26 0.62
C GLY A 19 -11.34 -13.05 1.56
N PHE A 20 -10.24 -12.29 1.54
CA PHE A 20 -10.08 -11.06 2.32
C PHE A 20 -10.66 -9.83 1.60
N ASN A 21 -10.93 -8.78 2.36
CA ASN A 21 -11.36 -7.49 1.84
C ASN A 21 -10.30 -6.41 2.13
N PRO A 22 -9.29 -6.24 1.25
CA PRO A 22 -8.23 -5.27 1.48
C PRO A 22 -8.78 -3.84 1.50
N ASP A 23 -8.49 -3.11 2.58
CA ASP A 23 -9.05 -1.79 2.86
C ASP A 23 -7.98 -0.73 3.18
N ILE A 24 -6.82 -1.16 3.68
CA ILE A 24 -5.70 -0.28 4.05
C ILE A 24 -4.40 -0.80 3.43
N ILE A 25 -3.53 0.13 3.04
CA ILE A 25 -2.11 -0.13 2.78
C ILE A 25 -1.26 0.68 3.77
N LEU A 26 -0.45 -0.05 4.54
CA LEU A 26 0.52 0.51 5.47
C LEU A 26 1.81 0.81 4.71
N PHE A 27 2.26 2.06 4.72
CA PHE A 27 3.54 2.45 4.13
C PHE A 27 4.59 2.73 5.20
N GLY A 28 5.80 2.26 4.96
CA GLY A 28 6.98 2.77 5.64
C GLY A 28 7.26 4.23 5.28
N ARG A 29 8.00 4.93 6.14
CA ARG A 29 8.27 6.37 5.98
C ARG A 29 8.97 6.65 4.64
N GLU A 30 9.96 5.84 4.29
CA GLU A 30 10.73 5.98 3.05
C GLU A 30 9.86 5.65 1.84
N ALA A 31 9.11 4.54 1.92
CA ALA A 31 8.19 4.10 0.88
C ALA A 31 7.11 5.15 0.56
N TYR A 32 6.50 5.76 1.59
CA TYR A 32 5.51 6.83 1.41
C TYR A 32 6.12 8.06 0.77
N ASN A 33 7.31 8.48 1.21
CA ASN A 33 8.00 9.63 0.62
C ASN A 33 8.34 9.38 -0.86
N PHE A 34 8.78 8.16 -1.19
CA PHE A 34 9.04 7.76 -2.58
C PHE A 34 7.77 7.84 -3.43
N LEU A 35 6.65 7.27 -2.95
CA LEU A 35 5.36 7.33 -3.65
C LEU A 35 4.85 8.77 -3.78
N SER A 36 4.90 9.55 -2.70
CA SER A 36 4.41 10.94 -2.69
C SER A 36 5.17 11.81 -3.68
N ASN A 37 6.51 11.69 -3.75
CA ASN A 37 7.30 12.43 -4.73
C ASN A 37 6.99 12.00 -6.17
N LEU A 38 6.71 10.72 -6.39
CA LEU A 38 6.32 10.21 -7.70
C LEU A 38 4.96 10.77 -8.14
N LEU A 39 3.97 10.72 -7.26
CA LEU A 39 2.63 11.23 -7.52
C LEU A 39 2.61 12.76 -7.68
N LYS A 40 3.36 13.51 -6.85
CA LYS A 40 3.57 14.97 -7.01
C LYS A 40 4.02 15.33 -8.41
N LYS A 41 5.03 14.61 -8.91
CA LYS A 41 5.62 14.86 -10.22
C LYS A 41 4.66 14.54 -11.36
N GLU A 42 3.84 13.51 -11.21
CA GLU A 42 2.97 13.02 -12.29
C GLU A 42 1.58 13.66 -12.29
N MET A 43 1.07 14.06 -11.12
CA MET A 43 -0.25 14.68 -10.97
C MET A 43 -0.19 16.21 -10.85
N GLU A 44 1.00 16.79 -10.72
CA GLU A 44 1.20 18.22 -10.44
C GLU A 44 0.46 18.69 -9.17
N GLU A 45 0.26 17.79 -8.20
CA GLU A 45 -0.42 18.05 -6.92
C GLU A 45 0.57 17.99 -5.75
N GLU A 46 0.40 18.84 -4.73
CA GLU A 46 1.30 18.89 -3.57
C GLU A 46 1.04 17.81 -2.49
N GLY A 47 -0.06 17.05 -2.61
CA GLY A 47 -0.50 16.08 -1.60
C GLY A 47 -1.05 16.75 -0.32
N PRO A 48 -1.20 16.00 0.81
CA PRO A 48 -0.81 14.61 1.00
C PRO A 48 -1.71 13.63 0.25
N PHE A 49 -1.13 12.50 -0.18
CA PHE A 49 -1.91 11.43 -0.79
C PHE A 49 -2.41 10.49 0.31
N THR A 50 -3.72 10.40 0.44
CA THR A 50 -4.37 9.61 1.49
C THR A 50 -4.92 8.28 0.97
N HIS A 51 -4.93 8.08 -0.34
CA HIS A 51 -5.48 6.88 -0.99
C HIS A 51 -4.62 6.48 -2.19
N VAL A 52 -4.58 5.17 -2.45
CA VAL A 52 -4.00 4.57 -3.66
C VAL A 52 -4.79 3.31 -4.02
N SER A 53 -5.05 3.08 -5.30
CA SER A 53 -5.78 1.89 -5.78
C SER A 53 -7.10 1.60 -5.04
N ASN A 54 -7.85 2.65 -4.68
CA ASN A 54 -9.11 2.61 -3.94
C ASN A 54 -9.02 2.09 -2.49
N ILE A 55 -7.83 2.04 -1.89
CA ILE A 55 -7.63 1.73 -0.47
C ILE A 55 -6.94 2.89 0.26
N LYS A 56 -7.14 2.95 1.58
CA LYS A 56 -6.61 4.02 2.43
C LYS A 56 -5.11 3.83 2.67
N ILE A 57 -4.35 4.92 2.63
CA ILE A 57 -2.94 4.94 3.03
C ILE A 57 -2.86 5.25 4.52
N GLU A 58 -2.11 4.45 5.25
CA GLU A 58 -1.68 4.71 6.63
C GLU A 58 -0.16 4.56 6.75
N ILE A 59 0.44 5.22 7.74
CA ILE A 59 1.90 5.21 7.92
C ILE A 59 2.28 4.31 9.09
N LEU A 60 3.17 3.36 8.84
CA LEU A 60 3.84 2.54 9.84
C LEU A 60 5.35 2.64 9.57
N GLU A 61 6.02 3.58 10.25
CA GLU A 61 7.36 4.05 9.88
C GLU A 61 8.39 2.92 9.79
N GLU A 62 8.28 1.92 10.67
CA GLU A 62 9.18 0.78 10.82
C GLU A 62 9.22 -0.15 9.59
N LEU A 63 8.28 0.01 8.65
CA LEU A 63 8.32 -0.71 7.37
C LEU A 63 9.38 -0.15 6.40
N GLY A 64 9.98 1.02 6.68
CA GLY A 64 11.06 1.59 5.87
C GLY A 64 10.67 1.77 4.39
N GLY A 65 11.39 1.07 3.51
CA GLY A 65 11.18 1.06 2.05
C GLY A 65 10.05 0.14 1.55
N ASP A 66 9.33 -0.53 2.45
CA ASP A 66 8.24 -1.45 2.12
C ASP A 66 6.85 -0.85 2.37
N ALA A 67 5.83 -1.49 1.80
CA ALA A 67 4.44 -1.31 2.13
C ALA A 67 3.73 -2.65 2.36
N VAL A 68 2.59 -2.66 3.05
CA VAL A 68 1.81 -3.86 3.35
C VAL A 68 0.34 -3.58 3.12
N VAL A 69 -0.27 -4.29 2.17
CA VAL A 69 -1.73 -4.29 1.97
C VAL A 69 -2.34 -5.21 3.02
N ILE A 70 -3.39 -4.74 3.69
CA ILE A 70 -4.06 -5.48 4.77
C ILE A 70 -5.58 -5.49 4.60
N ASP A 71 -6.21 -6.51 5.18
CA ASP A 71 -7.61 -6.45 5.61
C ASP A 71 -7.63 -6.15 7.11
N SER A 72 -7.90 -4.89 7.46
CA SER A 72 -7.79 -4.39 8.83
C SER A 72 -8.80 -5.04 9.78
N LYS A 73 -9.91 -5.57 9.27
CA LYS A 73 -10.98 -6.17 10.09
C LYS A 73 -10.59 -7.52 10.66
N VAL A 74 -9.73 -8.27 9.95
CA VAL A 74 -9.32 -9.63 10.34
C VAL A 74 -7.82 -9.78 10.56
N LEU A 75 -7.04 -8.71 10.41
CA LEU A 75 -5.62 -8.68 10.74
C LEU A 75 -5.38 -9.12 12.20
N GLY A 76 -4.52 -10.11 12.39
CA GLY A 76 -4.23 -10.70 13.70
C GLY A 76 -5.24 -11.75 14.18
N LEU A 77 -6.37 -11.92 13.48
CA LEU A 77 -7.37 -12.96 13.75
C LEU A 77 -7.28 -14.11 12.74
N VAL A 78 -7.06 -13.78 11.47
CA VAL A 78 -6.94 -14.75 10.37
C VAL A 78 -5.55 -14.65 9.74
N PRO A 79 -4.76 -15.75 9.72
CA PRO A 79 -3.46 -15.76 9.05
C PRO A 79 -3.60 -15.44 7.55
N GLY A 80 -2.67 -14.64 7.02
CA GLY A 80 -2.63 -14.30 5.59
C GLY A 80 -3.32 -12.99 5.20
N ALA A 81 -3.96 -12.30 6.15
CA ALA A 81 -4.64 -11.00 5.95
C ALA A 81 -3.70 -9.81 5.63
N ALA A 82 -2.42 -10.07 5.31
CA ALA A 82 -1.42 -9.06 5.01
C ALA A 82 -0.49 -9.54 3.89
N LYS A 83 -0.21 -8.68 2.90
CA LYS A 83 0.76 -8.93 1.82
C LYS A 83 1.74 -7.77 1.72
N ARG A 84 3.03 -8.06 1.84
CA ARG A 84 4.12 -7.07 1.74
C ARG A 84 4.53 -6.84 0.29
N ILE A 85 4.88 -5.60 -0.02
CA ILE A 85 5.40 -5.12 -1.30
C ILE A 85 6.65 -4.28 -1.02
N LYS A 86 7.72 -4.50 -1.79
CA LYS A 86 8.94 -3.68 -1.73
C LYS A 86 8.80 -2.49 -2.67
N ILE A 87 8.63 -1.29 -2.11
CA ILE A 87 8.37 -0.07 -2.89
C ILE A 87 9.66 0.52 -3.44
N ILE A 88 10.65 0.72 -2.56
CA ILE A 88 11.98 1.21 -2.92
C ILE A 88 12.86 0.00 -3.21
N LYS A 89 13.52 -0.04 -4.37
CA LYS A 89 14.47 -1.11 -4.70
C LYS A 89 15.84 -0.88 -4.07
#